data_AF-A0A261BIU1-F1
#
_entry.id   AF-A0A261BIU1-F1
#
_cell.length_a   1.000
_cell.length_b   1.000
_cell.length_c   1.000
_cell.angle_alpha   90.00
_cell.angle_beta   90.00
_cell.angle_gamma   90.00
#
_symmetry.space_group_name_H-M   'P 1'
#
loop_
_entity.id
_entity.type
_entity.pdbx_description
1 polymer ?
#
loop_
_entity_poly.entity_id
_entity_poly.type
_entity_poly.pdbx_seq_one_letter_code
_entity_poly.pdbx_strand_id
1 'polypeptide(L)'
;MIGSDFEERKSSISHLTNILRRQGINESLVEKIQQDSLVGETPHSTHTSPRRVEAERQVREDPFIRDLLHKIYFFDYLIFPFKRDALDEKYRTNFWTIP
;
A
#
# COMPACT_ATOMS: atom_id res chain seq x y z
N MET A 1 -11.43 6.56 -16.13
CA MET A 1 -10.88 6.32 -14.78
C MET A 1 -11.37 7.49 -13.94
N ILE A 2 -12.22 7.27 -12.92
CA ILE A 2 -12.53 8.34 -11.96
C ILE A 2 -11.19 8.67 -11.29
N GLY A 3 -10.79 9.95 -11.35
CA GLY A 3 -9.42 10.41 -11.11
C GLY A 3 -8.76 9.83 -9.85
N SER A 4 -7.46 9.63 -9.94
CA SER A 4 -6.59 9.26 -8.81
C SER A 4 -6.48 10.36 -7.76
N ASP A 5 -6.98 11.57 -8.06
CA ASP A 5 -7.02 12.73 -7.18
C ASP A 5 -8.42 12.95 -6.57
N PHE A 6 -8.44 13.34 -5.30
CA PHE A 6 -9.66 13.51 -4.51
C PHE A 6 -10.56 14.63 -5.08
N GLU A 7 -9.96 15.71 -5.58
CA GLU A 7 -10.70 16.83 -6.15
C GLU A 7 -11.31 16.49 -7.52
N GLU A 8 -10.58 15.77 -8.39
CA GLU A 8 -11.12 15.26 -9.65
C GLU A 8 -12.30 14.30 -9.44
N ARG A 9 -12.19 13.43 -8.42
CA ARG A 9 -13.26 12.50 -8.03
C ARG A 9 -14.49 13.25 -7.54
N LYS A 10 -14.31 14.22 -6.65
CA LYS A 10 -15.40 15.05 -6.11
C LYS A 10 -16.11 15.84 -7.22
N SER A 11 -15.35 16.41 -8.16
CA SER A 11 -15.89 17.10 -9.32
C SER A 11 -16.71 16.16 -10.22
N SER A 12 -16.18 14.97 -10.50
CA SER A 12 -16.84 13.95 -11.34
C SER A 12 -18.14 13.43 -10.70
N ILE A 13 -18.12 13.16 -9.39
CA ILE A 13 -19.31 12.72 -8.64
C ILE A 13 -20.36 13.83 -8.59
N SER A 14 -19.93 15.08 -8.41
CA SER A 14 -20.85 16.23 -8.43
C SER A 14 -21.50 16.44 -9.80
N HIS A 15 -20.76 16.18 -10.87
CA HIS A 15 -21.33 16.21 -12.22
C HIS A 15 -22.37 15.11 -12.42
N LEU A 16 -22.07 13.89 -11.96
CA LEU A 16 -22.98 12.75 -12.01
C LEU A 16 -24.28 13.01 -11.22
N THR A 17 -24.19 13.49 -9.98
CA THR A 17 -25.38 13.76 -9.14
C THR A 17 -26.27 14.83 -9.75
N ASN A 18 -25.70 15.85 -10.37
CA ASN A 18 -26.46 16.87 -11.09
C ASN A 18 -27.22 16.30 -12.30
N ILE A 19 -26.64 15.35 -13.04
CA ILE A 19 -27.33 14.65 -14.12
C ILE A 19 -28.50 13.84 -13.56
N LEU A 20 -28.28 13.08 -12.49
CA LEU A 20 -29.31 12.22 -11.87
C LEU A 20 -30.49 13.05 -11.35
N ARG A 21 -30.24 14.20 -10.72
CA ARG A 21 -31.30 15.14 -10.29
C ARG A 21 -32.11 15.66 -11.47
N ARG A 22 -31.45 16.04 -12.56
CA ARG A 22 -32.12 16.53 -13.77
C ARG A 22 -33.00 15.48 -14.44
N GLN A 23 -32.69 14.20 -14.26
CA GLN A 23 -33.50 13.07 -14.74
C GLN A 23 -34.67 12.73 -13.80
N GLY A 24 -34.89 13.49 -12.73
CA GLY A 24 -36.01 13.28 -11.79
C GLY A 24 -35.83 12.06 -10.89
N ILE A 25 -34.60 11.57 -10.72
CA ILE A 25 -34.31 10.49 -9.78
C ILE A 25 -34.54 10.98 -8.36
N ASN A 26 -35.10 10.11 -7.51
CA ASN A 26 -35.40 10.42 -6.12
C ASN A 26 -34.17 10.98 -5.38
N GLU A 27 -34.33 12.12 -4.70
CA GLU A 27 -33.23 12.82 -4.04
C GLU A 27 -32.51 11.94 -3.02
N SER A 28 -33.23 11.10 -2.26
CA SER A 28 -32.61 10.20 -1.29
C SER A 28 -31.71 9.14 -1.94
N LEU A 29 -32.03 8.73 -3.17
CA LEU A 29 -31.21 7.82 -3.95
C LEU A 29 -29.98 8.54 -4.52
N VAL A 30 -30.14 9.80 -4.97
CA VAL A 30 -29.03 10.63 -5.45
C VAL A 30 -28.05 10.93 -4.32
N GLU A 31 -28.54 11.30 -3.15
CA GLU A 31 -27.72 11.53 -1.95
C GLU A 31 -26.96 10.27 -1.54
N LYS A 32 -27.63 9.11 -1.55
CA LYS A 32 -26.98 7.83 -1.28
C LYS A 32 -25.86 7.54 -2.28
N ILE A 33 -26.12 7.69 -3.57
CA ILE A 33 -25.10 7.50 -4.63
C ILE A 33 -23.93 8.46 -4.42
N GLN A 34 -24.19 9.71 -4.05
CA GLN A 34 -23.16 10.71 -3.79
C GLN A 34 -22.26 10.28 -2.61
N GLN A 35 -22.87 9.86 -1.49
CA GLN A 35 -22.13 9.44 -0.31
C GLN A 35 -21.34 8.16 -0.57
N ASP A 36 -21.97 7.13 -1.14
CA ASP A 36 -21.32 5.85 -1.41
C ASP A 36 -20.17 6.00 -2.41
N SER A 37 -20.29 6.90 -3.40
CA SER A 37 -19.24 7.16 -4.39
C SER A 37 -18.07 7.98 -3.83
N LEU A 38 -18.33 8.88 -2.87
CA LEU A 38 -17.27 9.64 -2.18
C LEU A 38 -16.52 8.79 -1.17
N VAL A 39 -17.21 7.83 -0.54
CA VAL A 39 -16.64 6.88 0.45
C VAL A 39 -15.96 5.69 -0.23
N GLY A 40 -16.13 5.52 -1.55
CA GLY A 40 -15.72 4.36 -2.36
C GLY A 40 -14.23 4.00 -2.40
N GLU A 41 -13.37 4.68 -1.65
CA GLU A 41 -12.10 4.10 -1.22
C GLU A 41 -12.18 3.87 0.29
N THR A 42 -12.43 2.62 0.69
CA THR A 42 -11.77 2.11 1.89
C THR A 42 -10.33 2.61 1.82
N PRO A 43 -9.80 3.31 2.84
CA PRO A 43 -8.47 3.88 2.78
C PRO A 43 -7.45 2.74 2.81
N HIS A 44 -7.26 2.07 1.67
CA HIS A 44 -6.15 1.18 1.37
C HIS A 44 -4.89 1.99 1.07
N SER A 45 -4.95 3.31 1.20
CA SER A 45 -3.78 4.15 1.37
C SER A 45 -3.19 3.95 2.77
N THR A 46 -2.66 2.75 3.02
CA THR A 46 -1.65 2.52 4.07
C THR A 46 -0.39 3.35 3.78
N HIS A 47 -0.32 3.97 2.60
CA HIS A 47 0.79 4.75 2.06
C HIS A 47 1.27 5.89 2.97
N THR A 48 0.47 6.38 3.92
CA THR A 48 0.93 7.42 4.89
C THR A 48 0.49 7.16 6.32
N SER A 49 -0.01 5.97 6.63
CA SER A 49 -0.45 5.68 8.00
C SER A 49 0.74 5.61 8.97
N PRO A 50 0.60 6.09 10.23
CA PRO A 50 1.63 5.91 11.25
C PRO A 50 2.04 4.45 11.45
N ARG A 51 1.12 3.52 11.21
CA ARG A 51 1.37 2.07 11.26
C ARG A 51 2.32 1.60 10.17
N ARG A 52 2.26 2.17 8.97
CA ARG A 52 3.24 1.88 7.90
C ARG A 52 4.62 2.37 8.30
N VAL A 53 4.73 3.60 8.82
CA VAL A 53 6.02 4.16 9.25
C VAL A 53 6.64 3.29 10.35
N GLU A 54 5.84 2.86 11.31
CA GLU A 54 6.30 1.96 12.37
C GLU A 54 6.70 0.58 11.82
N ALA A 55 5.93 0.01 10.89
CA ALA A 55 6.30 -1.25 10.24
C ALA A 55 7.62 -1.12 9.44
N GLU A 56 7.81 -0.02 8.69
CA GLU A 56 9.06 0.26 7.97
C GLU A 56 10.25 0.49 8.91
N ARG A 57 9.99 1.08 10.09
CA ARG A 57 11.00 1.21 11.14
C ARG A 57 11.37 -0.17 11.68
N GLN A 58 10.40 -1.02 11.99
CA GLN A 58 10.63 -2.40 12.47
C GLN A 58 11.41 -3.23 11.46
N VAL A 59 11.06 -3.17 10.17
CA VAL A 59 11.82 -3.85 9.11
C VAL A 59 13.28 -3.41 9.07
N ARG A 60 13.57 -2.14 9.37
CA ARG A 60 14.94 -1.58 9.33
C ARG A 60 15.73 -1.75 10.63
N GLU A 61 15.07 -1.73 11.77
CA GLU A 61 15.73 -1.55 13.07
C GLU A 61 15.48 -2.68 14.06
N ASP A 62 14.36 -3.41 13.95
CA ASP A 62 14.03 -4.46 14.91
C ASP A 62 14.89 -5.71 14.63
N PRO A 63 15.75 -6.14 15.57
CA PRO A 63 16.67 -7.26 15.33
C PRO A 63 15.94 -8.59 15.09
N PHE A 64 14.80 -8.80 15.74
CA PHE A 64 14.04 -10.04 15.62
C PHE A 64 13.34 -10.11 14.26
N ILE A 65 12.68 -9.02 13.84
CA ILE A 65 12.03 -8.94 12.52
C ILE A 65 13.07 -9.05 11.41
N ARG A 66 14.21 -8.35 11.53
CA ARG A 66 15.31 -8.47 10.58
C ARG A 66 15.81 -9.90 10.49
N ASP A 67 16.09 -10.58 11.60
CA ASP A 67 16.58 -11.97 11.57
C ASP A 67 15.60 -12.91 10.84
N LEU A 68 14.29 -12.72 11.01
CA LEU A 68 13.26 -13.46 10.27
C LEU A 68 13.29 -13.16 8.77
N LEU A 69 13.34 -11.88 8.38
CA LEU A 69 13.40 -11.49 6.96
C LEU A 69 14.67 -12.01 6.29
N HIS A 70 15.82 -11.93 6.96
CA HIS A 70 17.04 -12.54 6.47
C HIS A 70 16.84 -14.03 6.22
N LYS A 71 16.27 -14.80 7.16
CA LYS A 71 16.03 -16.25 6.95
C LYS A 71 15.12 -16.56 5.77
N ILE A 72 14.06 -15.76 5.57
CA ILE A 72 13.11 -15.96 4.46
C ILE A 72 13.81 -15.75 3.12
N TYR A 73 14.60 -14.68 2.99
CA TYR A 73 15.18 -14.26 1.71
C TYR A 73 16.66 -14.65 1.54
N PHE A 74 17.27 -15.33 2.52
CA PHE A 74 18.71 -15.61 2.50
C PHE A 74 19.15 -16.34 1.24
N PHE A 75 18.37 -17.34 0.82
CA PHE A 75 18.68 -18.11 -0.39
C PHE A 75 18.60 -17.28 -1.66
N ASP A 76 17.76 -16.26 -1.72
CA ASP A 76 17.72 -15.35 -2.87
C ASP A 76 19.04 -14.59 -3.01
N TYR A 77 19.63 -14.15 -1.90
CA TYR A 77 20.97 -13.54 -1.89
C TYR A 77 22.10 -14.53 -2.21
N LEU A 78 21.87 -15.84 -2.07
CA LEU A 78 22.83 -16.88 -2.44
C LEU A 78 22.76 -17.23 -3.92
N ILE A 79 21.55 -17.43 -4.43
CA ILE A 79 21.29 -17.91 -5.80
C ILE A 79 21.45 -16.77 -6.79
N PHE A 80 20.97 -15.58 -6.44
CA PHE A 80 21.07 -14.40 -7.29
C PHE A 80 22.27 -13.54 -6.88
N PRO A 81 22.90 -12.82 -7.83
CA PRO A 81 24.08 -12.00 -7.57
C PRO A 81 23.73 -10.67 -6.89
N PHE A 82 22.92 -10.71 -5.82
CA PHE A 82 22.56 -9.54 -5.04
C PHE A 82 23.67 -9.15 -4.07
N LYS A 83 23.85 -7.84 -3.87
CA LYS A 83 24.80 -7.32 -2.88
C LYS A 83 24.31 -7.65 -1.47
N ARG A 84 25.21 -8.14 -0.62
CA ARG A 84 24.91 -8.55 0.77
C ARG A 84 25.29 -7.49 1.80
N ASP A 85 25.76 -6.33 1.35
CA ASP A 85 26.26 -5.25 2.22
C ASP A 85 25.20 -4.71 3.19
N ALA A 86 23.92 -4.85 2.83
CA ALA A 86 22.80 -4.43 3.66
C ALA A 86 22.37 -5.49 4.70
N LEU A 87 22.86 -6.72 4.60
CA LEU A 87 22.49 -7.79 5.53
C LEU A 87 23.20 -7.60 6.87
N ASP A 88 22.66 -8.18 7.95
CA ASP A 88 23.38 -8.24 9.22
C ASP A 88 24.63 -9.13 9.10
N GLU A 89 25.65 -8.87 9.92
CA GLU A 89 26.99 -9.49 9.83
C GLU A 89 26.95 -11.02 9.71
N LYS A 90 26.08 -11.66 10.50
CA LYS A 90 25.81 -13.10 10.49
C LYS A 90 25.41 -13.66 9.11
N TYR A 91 24.80 -12.85 8.25
CA TYR A 91 24.28 -13.24 6.93
C TYR A 91 25.18 -12.77 5.78
N ARG A 92 26.28 -12.06 6.05
CA ARG A 92 27.24 -11.63 5.02
C ARG A 92 28.28 -12.70 4.69
N THR A 93 28.46 -13.66 5.58
CA THR A 93 29.51 -14.68 5.49
C THR A 93 29.12 -15.80 4.52
N ASN A 94 30.13 -16.29 3.80
CA ASN A 94 30.02 -17.50 3.01
C ASN A 94 30.22 -18.71 3.93
N PHE A 95 29.26 -19.01 4.80
CA PHE A 95 29.31 -20.24 5.61
C PHE A 95 29.15 -21.51 4.77
N TRP A 96 28.83 -21.39 3.48
CA TRP A 96 28.52 -22.50 2.59
C TRP A 96 29.42 -22.44 1.35
N THR A 97 30.48 -23.24 1.32
CA THR A 97 31.01 -23.76 0.05
C THR A 97 30.02 -24.81 -0.42
N ILE A 98 29.28 -24.52 -1.49
CA ILE A 98 28.56 -25.57 -2.22
C ILE A 98 29.62 -26.56 -2.71
N PRO A 99 29.45 -27.88 -2.47
CA PRO A 99 30.40 -28.90 -2.93
C PRO A 99 30.72 -28.80 -4.42
#